data_AF-A0A7W1F2K0-F1
#
_entry.id   AF-A0A7W1F2K0-F1
#
_cell.length_a   1.000
_cell.length_b   1.000
_cell.length_c   1.000
_cell.angle_alpha   90.00
_cell.angle_beta   90.00
_cell.angle_gamma   90.00
#
_symmetry.space_group_name_H-M   'P 1'
#
loop_
_entity.id
_entity.type
_entity.pdbx_description
1 polymer ?
#
loop_
_entity_poly.entity_id
_entity_poly.type
_entity_poly.pdbx_seq_one_letter_code
_entity_poly.pdbx_strand_id
1 'polypeptide(L)'
;MKATPEAALVLLSGGQDSTTCLAWALKHFRRVEAATIDYGQRHRVELEAAAAIARAAGVAQRVIPCDSFRALGGNALTGDEAVAPGVRAANQLPNTFVPGRNLIFLSLAAAWAYQLGISELVTGVCQTDSSGYPDCLADTMDALQQALRCGMDAPFTIHTPLMHLTKAQTVAMLRDLGGLHLLALSHTCYNGQRPPCGICPACVLRAKGFDEARIADPLIATTPPRH
;
A
#
# COMPACT_ATOMS: atom_id res chain seq x y z
N MET A 1 -7.72 22.53 -13.70
CA MET A 1 -8.71 21.72 -12.95
C MET A 1 -9.18 22.50 -11.73
N LYS A 2 -10.49 22.70 -11.49
CA LYS A 2 -10.96 23.21 -10.19
C LYS A 2 -10.98 22.03 -9.22
N ALA A 3 -9.94 21.89 -8.40
CA ALA A 3 -9.89 20.84 -7.39
C ALA A 3 -11.03 21.03 -6.40
N THR A 4 -11.82 19.96 -6.20
CA THR A 4 -12.74 19.88 -5.09
C THR A 4 -12.05 19.02 -4.03
N PRO A 5 -11.75 19.54 -2.82
CA PRO A 5 -11.22 18.75 -1.71
C PRO A 5 -12.23 17.72 -1.16
N GLU A 6 -13.22 17.33 -1.97
CA GLU A 6 -14.29 16.40 -1.65
C GLU A 6 -13.99 14.97 -2.14
N ALA A 7 -12.99 14.78 -3.01
CA ALA A 7 -12.68 13.50 -3.61
C ALA A 7 -11.20 13.11 -3.45
N ALA A 8 -10.95 11.82 -3.21
CA ALA A 8 -9.59 11.28 -3.09
C ALA A 8 -9.40 9.97 -3.88
N LEU A 9 -8.18 9.77 -4.37
CA LEU A 9 -7.72 8.53 -4.99
C LEU A 9 -6.72 7.84 -4.05
N VAL A 10 -7.05 6.64 -3.60
CA VAL A 10 -6.23 5.82 -2.69
C VAL A 10 -5.41 4.82 -3.49
N LEU A 11 -4.10 4.77 -3.28
CA LEU A 11 -3.29 3.64 -3.75
C LEU A 11 -3.61 2.40 -2.89
N LEU A 12 -4.35 1.45 -3.46
CA LEU A 12 -4.82 0.25 -2.80
C LEU A 12 -4.07 -0.98 -3.30
N SER A 13 -3.22 -1.56 -2.46
CA SER A 13 -2.48 -2.80 -2.76
C SER A 13 -3.12 -4.07 -2.19
N GLY A 14 -4.18 -3.94 -1.39
CA GLY A 14 -4.79 -5.09 -0.68
C GLY A 14 -4.06 -5.49 0.61
N GLY A 15 -3.01 -4.77 0.98
CA GLY A 15 -2.28 -4.94 2.24
C GLY A 15 -2.89 -4.19 3.41
N GLN A 16 -2.32 -4.41 4.61
CA GLN A 16 -2.78 -3.77 5.85
C GLN A 16 -2.75 -2.24 5.78
N ASP A 17 -1.63 -1.67 5.34
CA ASP A 17 -1.40 -0.23 5.34
C ASP A 17 -2.34 0.48 4.35
N SER A 18 -2.40 -0.02 3.10
CA SER A 18 -3.28 0.57 2.08
C SER A 18 -4.77 0.41 2.40
N THR A 19 -5.16 -0.69 3.07
CA THR A 19 -6.53 -0.85 3.61
C THR A 19 -6.83 0.16 4.72
N THR A 20 -5.84 0.47 5.56
CA THR A 20 -5.98 1.49 6.61
C THR A 20 -6.13 2.88 6.01
N CYS A 21 -5.34 3.21 4.98
CA CYS A 21 -5.48 4.43 4.21
C CYS A 21 -6.85 4.55 3.53
N LEU A 22 -7.41 3.45 3.00
CA LEU A 22 -8.75 3.43 2.44
C LEU A 22 -9.81 3.78 3.50
N ALA A 23 -9.76 3.14 4.66
CA ALA A 23 -10.67 3.43 5.77
C ALA A 23 -10.53 4.88 6.26
N TRP A 24 -9.30 5.40 6.28
CA TRP A 24 -9.03 6.80 6.64
C TRP A 24 -9.64 7.75 5.61
N ALA A 25 -9.42 7.51 4.31
CA ALA A 25 -9.96 8.34 3.23
C ALA A 25 -11.49 8.39 3.25
N LEU A 26 -12.16 7.26 3.54
CA LEU A 26 -13.62 7.18 3.67
C LEU A 26 -14.20 8.04 4.80
N LYS A 27 -13.39 8.45 5.78
CA LYS A 27 -13.81 9.39 6.83
C LYS A 27 -13.52 10.85 6.50
N HIS A 28 -12.60 11.12 5.57
CA HIS A 28 -12.10 12.48 5.29
C HIS A 28 -12.63 13.05 3.97
N PHE A 29 -13.07 12.22 3.03
CA PHE A 29 -13.54 12.64 1.72
C PHE A 29 -14.94 12.12 1.42
N ARG A 30 -15.72 12.88 0.65
CA ARG A 30 -17.08 12.53 0.23
C ARG A 30 -17.11 11.46 -0.85
N ARG A 31 -16.13 11.49 -1.76
CA ARG A 31 -15.94 10.51 -2.82
C ARG A 31 -14.55 9.89 -2.68
N VAL A 32 -14.48 8.57 -2.68
CA VAL A 32 -13.22 7.84 -2.63
C VAL A 32 -13.18 6.88 -3.81
N GLU A 33 -12.06 6.88 -4.53
CA GLU A 33 -11.72 5.88 -5.53
C GLU A 33 -10.40 5.21 -5.17
N ALA A 34 -10.17 4.02 -5.71
CA ALA A 34 -8.95 3.26 -5.49
C ALA A 34 -8.21 3.01 -6.81
N ALA A 35 -6.89 3.12 -6.77
CA ALA A 35 -5.99 2.69 -7.83
C ALA A 35 -5.09 1.56 -7.31
N THR A 36 -5.01 0.48 -8.06
CA THR A 36 -4.09 -0.63 -7.78
C THR A 36 -3.10 -0.73 -8.93
N ILE A 37 -1.80 -0.68 -8.62
CA ILE A 37 -0.77 -0.83 -9.65
C ILE A 37 -0.46 -2.32 -9.83
N ASP A 38 -0.60 -2.81 -11.05
CA ASP A 38 -0.14 -4.13 -11.46
C ASP A 38 1.21 -3.97 -12.16
N TYR A 39 2.30 -4.20 -11.42
CA TYR A 39 3.66 -4.04 -11.92
C TYR A 39 4.34 -5.39 -12.23
N GLY A 40 3.53 -6.45 -12.40
CA GLY A 40 4.03 -7.80 -12.57
C GLY A 40 4.50 -8.44 -11.26
N GLN A 41 3.92 -8.05 -10.12
CA GLN A 41 4.18 -8.70 -8.84
C GLN A 41 3.93 -10.22 -8.92
N ARG A 42 4.81 -11.00 -8.28
CA ARG A 42 4.85 -12.47 -8.34
C ARG A 42 3.51 -13.17 -8.05
N HIS A 43 2.74 -12.68 -7.09
CA HIS A 43 1.49 -13.29 -6.69
C HIS A 43 0.31 -12.38 -7.00
N ARG A 44 -0.61 -12.86 -7.85
CA ARG A 44 -1.86 -12.14 -8.18
C ARG A 44 -2.81 -12.01 -6.98
N VAL A 45 -2.54 -12.72 -5.89
CA VAL A 45 -3.31 -12.67 -4.63
C VAL A 45 -3.43 -11.25 -4.06
N GLU A 46 -2.43 -10.38 -4.28
CA GLU A 46 -2.49 -8.98 -3.84
C GLU A 46 -3.55 -8.19 -4.63
N LEU A 47 -3.65 -8.42 -5.95
CA LEU A 47 -4.68 -7.81 -6.79
C LEU A 47 -6.08 -8.30 -6.41
N GLU A 48 -6.21 -9.59 -6.11
CA GLU A 48 -7.46 -10.19 -5.64
C GLU A 48 -7.90 -9.63 -4.29
N ALA A 49 -6.96 -9.48 -3.34
CA ALA A 49 -7.20 -8.87 -2.05
C ALA A 49 -7.62 -7.40 -2.18
N ALA A 50 -6.90 -6.61 -3.00
CA ALA A 50 -7.25 -5.22 -3.28
C ALA A 50 -8.68 -5.11 -3.84
N ALA A 51 -9.04 -5.98 -4.79
CA ALA A 51 -10.38 -5.99 -5.37
C ALA A 51 -11.46 -6.43 -4.37
N ALA A 52 -11.17 -7.41 -3.50
CA ALA A 52 -12.09 -7.82 -2.45
C ALA A 52 -12.34 -6.69 -1.43
N ILE A 53 -11.28 -6.01 -1.02
CA ILE A 53 -11.35 -4.88 -0.08
C ILE A 53 -12.11 -3.70 -0.70
N ALA A 54 -11.81 -3.32 -1.95
CA ALA A 54 -12.52 -2.24 -2.63
C ALA A 54 -14.03 -2.52 -2.74
N ARG A 55 -14.41 -3.75 -3.12
CA ARG A 55 -15.82 -4.18 -3.17
C ARG A 55 -16.47 -4.14 -1.79
N ALA A 56 -15.82 -4.66 -0.76
CA ALA A 56 -16.36 -4.66 0.60
C ALA A 56 -16.53 -3.24 1.16
N ALA A 57 -15.66 -2.31 0.77
CA ALA A 57 -15.73 -0.90 1.14
C ALA A 57 -16.69 -0.06 0.26
N GLY A 58 -17.27 -0.64 -0.80
CA GLY A 58 -18.14 0.09 -1.73
C GLY A 58 -17.42 1.13 -2.59
N VAL A 59 -16.12 0.94 -2.86
CA VAL A 59 -15.27 1.90 -3.56
C VAL A 59 -14.95 1.41 -4.97
N ALA A 60 -15.05 2.31 -5.96
CA ALA A 60 -14.63 2.04 -7.33
C ALA A 60 -13.11 1.84 -7.39
N GLN A 61 -12.66 0.79 -8.08
CA GLN A 61 -11.25 0.45 -8.21
C GLN A 61 -10.83 0.41 -9.68
N ARG A 62 -9.67 1.01 -9.98
CA ARG A 62 -8.98 0.84 -11.26
C ARG A 62 -7.66 0.09 -11.05
N VAL A 63 -7.44 -0.97 -11.83
CA VAL A 63 -6.12 -1.58 -11.95
C VAL A 63 -5.36 -0.88 -13.07
N ILE A 64 -4.13 -0.42 -12.78
CA ILE A 64 -3.25 0.30 -13.71
C ILE A 64 -2.04 -0.61 -13.99
N PRO A 65 -1.86 -1.12 -15.21
CA PRO A 65 -0.70 -1.93 -15.57
C PRO A 65 0.58 -1.08 -15.64
N CYS A 66 1.70 -1.66 -15.19
CA CYS A 66 3.02 -1.04 -15.17
C CYS A 66 4.11 -2.08 -15.50
N ASP A 67 4.16 -2.50 -16.76
CA ASP A 67 5.07 -3.55 -17.23
C ASP A 67 6.55 -3.13 -17.28
N SER A 68 6.84 -1.82 -17.16
CA SER A 68 8.19 -1.27 -17.28
C SER A 68 9.17 -1.88 -16.26
N PHE A 69 8.71 -2.26 -15.06
CA PHE A 69 9.60 -2.88 -14.08
C PHE A 69 10.14 -4.25 -14.51
N ARG A 70 9.34 -5.02 -15.23
CA ARG A 70 9.77 -6.29 -15.82
C ARG A 70 10.81 -6.04 -16.93
N ALA A 71 10.58 -5.03 -17.77
CA ALA A 71 11.52 -4.65 -18.83
C ALA A 71 12.85 -4.11 -18.30
N LEU A 72 12.84 -3.44 -17.14
CA LEU A 72 14.04 -2.87 -16.51
C LEU A 72 14.95 -3.90 -15.80
N GLY A 73 14.59 -5.18 -15.77
CA GLY A 73 15.48 -6.25 -15.31
C GLY A 73 15.66 -6.36 -13.78
N GLY A 74 14.65 -5.95 -13.01
CA GLY A 74 14.66 -6.11 -11.55
C GLY A 74 14.30 -7.53 -11.10
N ASN A 75 15.31 -8.41 -10.96
CA ASN A 75 15.16 -9.81 -10.51
C ASN A 75 14.53 -9.98 -9.10
N ALA A 76 14.29 -8.89 -8.38
CA ALA A 76 13.83 -8.83 -7.00
C ALA A 76 12.39 -9.35 -6.77
N LEU A 77 11.50 -9.22 -7.76
CA LEU A 77 10.07 -9.53 -7.64
C LEU A 77 9.45 -10.23 -8.87
N THR A 78 10.24 -10.44 -9.94
CA THR A 78 9.79 -10.98 -11.23
C THR A 78 10.47 -12.29 -11.63
N GLY A 79 11.47 -12.76 -10.86
CA GLY A 79 12.14 -14.03 -11.08
C GLY A 79 11.46 -15.21 -10.36
N ASP A 80 11.59 -16.41 -10.92
CA ASP A 80 11.04 -17.66 -10.34
C ASP A 80 11.79 -18.14 -9.09
N GLU A 81 12.96 -17.57 -8.76
CA GLU A 81 13.76 -17.98 -7.61
C GLU A 81 13.12 -17.52 -6.27
N ALA A 82 13.18 -18.36 -5.24
CA ALA A 82 12.68 -18.01 -3.91
C ALA A 82 13.38 -16.75 -3.38
N VAL A 83 12.64 -15.84 -2.73
CA VAL A 83 13.23 -14.65 -2.08
C VAL A 83 14.16 -15.15 -0.96
N ALA A 84 15.46 -15.22 -1.24
CA ALA A 84 16.45 -15.52 -0.22
C ALA A 84 16.45 -14.36 0.79
N PRO A 85 16.27 -14.63 2.10
CA PRO A 85 16.48 -13.64 3.14
C PRO A 85 17.87 -13.05 2.98
N GLY A 86 17.96 -11.73 2.80
CA GLY A 86 19.24 -11.11 2.52
C GLY A 86 19.12 -9.63 2.21
N VAL A 87 20.25 -8.98 2.43
CA VAL A 87 20.45 -7.57 2.21
C VAL A 87 21.46 -7.42 1.06
N ARG A 88 21.20 -6.52 0.10
CA ARG A 88 22.15 -6.22 -0.97
C ARG A 88 23.41 -5.63 -0.34
N ALA A 89 24.56 -6.28 -0.55
CA ALA A 89 25.84 -5.88 0.03
C ALA A 89 26.25 -4.43 -0.29
N ALA A 90 25.79 -3.90 -1.44
CA ALA A 90 26.17 -2.58 -1.92
C ALA A 90 25.45 -1.41 -1.22
N ASN A 91 24.21 -1.59 -0.74
CA ASN A 91 23.39 -0.48 -0.24
C ASN A 91 22.53 -0.83 0.98
N GLN A 92 22.74 -1.99 1.58
CA GLN A 92 22.01 -2.46 2.75
C GLN A 92 20.47 -2.55 2.58
N LEU A 93 19.96 -2.59 1.35
CA LEU A 93 18.52 -2.71 1.08
C LEU A 93 18.09 -4.17 0.88
N PRO A 94 16.83 -4.54 1.19
CA PRO A 94 16.32 -5.89 0.95
C PRO A 94 16.43 -6.31 -0.52
N ASN A 95 16.66 -7.60 -0.76
CA ASN A 95 16.72 -8.17 -2.12
C ASN A 95 15.45 -7.97 -2.96
N THR A 96 14.32 -7.65 -2.33
CA THR A 96 13.03 -7.31 -2.96
C THR A 96 12.92 -5.84 -3.40
N PHE A 97 13.97 -5.04 -3.23
CA PHE A 97 13.96 -3.62 -3.56
C PHE A 97 13.90 -3.36 -5.06
N VAL A 98 12.88 -2.59 -5.47
CA VAL A 98 12.76 -2.01 -6.81
C VAL A 98 12.96 -0.49 -6.67
N PRO A 99 14.08 0.07 -7.16
CA PRO A 99 14.39 1.49 -6.99
C PRO A 99 13.29 2.41 -7.54
N GLY A 100 12.84 3.36 -6.72
CA GLY A 100 11.92 4.43 -7.14
C GLY A 100 10.51 3.95 -7.47
N ARG A 101 10.11 2.74 -7.06
CA ARG A 101 8.81 2.18 -7.42
C ARG A 101 7.64 3.05 -6.93
N ASN A 102 7.72 3.57 -5.71
CA ASN A 102 6.64 4.38 -5.15
C ASN A 102 6.49 5.71 -5.87
N LEU A 103 7.60 6.26 -6.39
CA LEU A 103 7.58 7.48 -7.21
C LEU A 103 6.80 7.24 -8.50
N ILE A 104 7.06 6.13 -9.18
CA ILE A 104 6.35 5.73 -10.40
C ILE A 104 4.88 5.44 -10.10
N PHE A 105 4.57 4.70 -9.03
CA PHE A 105 3.20 4.37 -8.65
C PHE A 105 2.36 5.63 -8.37
N LEU A 106 2.89 6.56 -7.59
CA LEU A 106 2.23 7.81 -7.30
C LEU A 106 2.09 8.69 -8.54
N SER A 107 3.08 8.69 -9.44
CA SER A 107 2.99 9.42 -10.70
C SER A 107 1.89 8.88 -11.61
N LEU A 108 1.77 7.55 -11.73
CA LEU A 108 0.70 6.90 -12.50
C LEU A 108 -0.67 7.16 -11.87
N ALA A 109 -0.78 7.05 -10.55
CA ALA A 109 -2.01 7.35 -9.83
C ALA A 109 -2.42 8.82 -9.99
N ALA A 110 -1.46 9.75 -9.95
CA ALA A 110 -1.73 11.18 -10.14
C ALA A 110 -2.22 11.48 -11.57
N ALA A 111 -1.60 10.86 -12.58
CA ALA A 111 -2.06 10.97 -13.97
C ALA A 111 -3.50 10.46 -14.15
N TRP A 112 -3.87 9.38 -13.45
CA TRP A 112 -5.24 8.87 -13.44
C TRP A 112 -6.20 9.79 -12.66
N ALA A 113 -5.79 10.24 -11.48
CA ALA A 113 -6.56 11.18 -10.65
C ALA A 113 -6.89 12.48 -11.40
N TYR A 114 -5.94 12.98 -12.19
CA TYR A 114 -6.13 14.15 -13.06
C TYR A 114 -7.34 13.98 -14.00
N GLN A 115 -7.46 12.81 -14.65
CA GLN A 115 -8.57 12.50 -15.56
C GLN A 115 -9.93 12.48 -14.83
N LEU A 116 -9.91 12.17 -13.53
CA LEU A 116 -11.10 12.09 -12.67
C LEU A 116 -11.47 13.42 -11.99
N GLY A 117 -10.65 14.46 -12.16
CA GLY A 117 -10.83 15.72 -11.43
C GLY A 117 -10.39 15.67 -9.96
N ILE A 118 -9.59 14.68 -9.57
CA ILE A 118 -9.17 14.41 -8.19
C ILE A 118 -7.76 14.97 -7.95
N SER A 119 -7.58 15.78 -6.91
CA SER A 119 -6.27 16.32 -6.48
C SER A 119 -5.71 15.63 -5.23
N GLU A 120 -6.54 14.90 -4.48
CA GLU A 120 -6.13 14.29 -3.21
C GLU A 120 -5.68 12.85 -3.46
N LEU A 121 -4.39 12.58 -3.29
CA LEU A 121 -3.80 11.25 -3.41
C LEU A 121 -3.52 10.70 -2.02
N VAL A 122 -3.93 9.47 -1.72
CA VAL A 122 -3.67 8.84 -0.42
C VAL A 122 -2.81 7.61 -0.63
N THR A 123 -1.73 7.50 0.13
CA THR A 123 -0.81 6.36 0.06
C THR A 123 -0.41 5.86 1.44
N GLY A 124 -0.16 4.55 1.53
CA GLY A 124 0.23 3.86 2.75
C GLY A 124 1.73 3.81 3.00
N VAL A 125 2.53 4.63 2.29
CA VAL A 125 3.97 4.72 2.61
C VAL A 125 4.16 5.23 4.03
N CYS A 126 5.18 4.68 4.70
CA CYS A 126 5.43 4.89 6.10
C CYS A 126 6.94 4.87 6.33
N GLN A 127 7.47 5.83 7.09
CA GLN A 127 8.90 5.96 7.31
C GLN A 127 9.39 5.08 8.47
N THR A 128 8.58 4.91 9.52
CA THR A 128 8.91 4.13 10.73
C THR A 128 9.15 2.65 10.43
N ASP A 129 8.48 2.11 9.40
CA ASP A 129 8.60 0.71 8.97
C ASP A 129 9.21 0.56 7.56
N SER A 130 9.82 1.64 7.03
CA SER A 130 10.28 1.71 5.63
C SER A 130 11.40 0.73 5.28
N SER A 131 11.95 -0.04 6.22
CA SER A 131 13.14 -0.87 6.00
C SER A 131 14.32 -0.12 5.36
N GLY A 132 14.34 1.23 5.48
CA GLY A 132 15.33 2.12 4.88
C GLY A 132 15.05 2.55 3.43
N TYR A 133 13.85 2.30 2.88
CA TYR A 133 13.52 2.71 1.51
C TYR A 133 13.41 4.24 1.36
N PRO A 134 14.24 4.88 0.52
CA PRO A 134 14.24 6.33 0.39
C PRO A 134 12.94 6.87 -0.22
N ASP A 135 12.27 6.08 -1.06
CA ASP A 135 10.99 6.42 -1.69
C ASP A 135 9.77 6.25 -0.77
N CYS A 136 9.99 6.10 0.54
CA CYS A 136 8.95 6.08 1.57
C CYS A 136 9.07 7.25 2.57
N LEU A 137 10.08 8.11 2.44
CA LEU A 137 10.36 9.19 3.40
C LEU A 137 9.46 10.41 3.19
N ALA A 138 9.20 11.16 4.26
CA ALA A 138 8.39 12.38 4.21
C ALA A 138 8.93 13.39 3.19
N ASP A 139 10.22 13.71 3.25
CA ASP A 139 10.87 14.64 2.31
C ASP A 139 10.71 14.21 0.83
N THR A 140 10.68 12.89 0.59
CA THR A 140 10.47 12.38 -0.78
C THR A 140 9.02 12.54 -1.23
N MET A 141 8.05 12.37 -0.34
CA MET A 141 6.64 12.63 -0.64
C MET A 141 6.39 14.12 -0.89
N ASP A 142 7.01 15.01 -0.11
CA ASP A 142 6.92 16.46 -0.30
C ASP A 142 7.52 16.89 -1.64
N ALA A 143 8.71 16.39 -1.97
CA ALA A 143 9.35 16.65 -3.26
C ALA A 143 8.52 16.14 -4.44
N LEU A 144 7.96 14.93 -4.33
CA LEU A 144 7.10 14.38 -5.37
C LEU A 144 5.81 15.18 -5.52
N GLN A 145 5.15 15.57 -4.43
CA GLN A 145 3.96 16.43 -4.46
C GLN A 145 4.24 17.72 -5.22
N GLN A 146 5.38 18.37 -4.95
CA GLN A 146 5.77 19.59 -5.66
C GLN A 146 5.98 19.34 -7.15
N ALA A 147 6.64 18.22 -7.51
CA ALA A 147 6.84 17.83 -8.90
C ALA A 147 5.49 17.59 -9.62
N LEU A 148 4.54 16.90 -8.98
CA LEU A 148 3.20 16.67 -9.54
C LEU A 148 2.43 17.97 -9.73
N ARG A 149 2.51 18.90 -8.76
CA ARG A 149 1.87 20.23 -8.85
C ARG A 149 2.37 21.02 -10.05
N CYS A 150 3.69 21.14 -10.18
CA CYS A 150 4.30 21.87 -11.30
C CYS A 150 4.08 21.16 -12.63
N GLY A 151 4.30 19.84 -12.67
CA GLY A 151 4.32 19.07 -13.92
C GLY A 151 2.95 18.88 -14.56
N MET A 152 1.87 18.97 -13.78
CA MET A 152 0.50 18.81 -14.28
C MET A 152 -0.36 20.07 -14.16
N ASP A 153 0.20 21.18 -13.67
CA ASP A 153 -0.54 22.43 -13.39
C ASP A 153 -1.86 22.16 -12.62
N ALA A 154 -1.74 21.40 -11.54
CA ALA A 154 -2.87 20.96 -10.72
C ALA A 154 -2.50 20.96 -9.24
N PRO A 155 -3.44 21.30 -8.33
CA PRO A 155 -3.14 21.47 -6.91
C PRO A 155 -3.11 20.14 -6.16
N PHE A 156 -2.30 19.18 -6.61
CA PHE A 156 -2.20 17.85 -5.99
C PHE A 156 -1.76 17.92 -4.53
N THR A 157 -2.33 17.08 -3.68
CA THR A 157 -1.92 16.88 -2.30
C THR A 157 -1.70 15.38 -2.06
N ILE A 158 -0.54 15.01 -1.51
CA ILE A 158 -0.23 13.63 -1.14
C ILE A 158 -0.46 13.48 0.37
N HIS A 159 -1.43 12.65 0.72
CA HIS A 159 -1.74 12.26 2.08
C HIS A 159 -0.99 10.98 2.44
N THR A 160 -0.23 11.02 3.52
CA THR A 160 0.47 9.86 4.10
C THR A 160 0.04 9.67 5.56
N PRO A 161 -1.19 9.19 5.83
CA PRO A 161 -1.74 9.13 7.20
C PRO A 161 -0.92 8.25 8.16
N LEU A 162 -0.12 7.34 7.61
CA LEU A 162 0.68 6.37 8.36
C LEU A 162 2.15 6.77 8.51
N MET A 163 2.57 7.93 7.98
CA MET A 163 3.99 8.31 7.84
C MET A 163 4.82 8.12 9.12
N HIS A 164 4.23 8.48 10.26
CA HIS A 164 4.87 8.47 11.57
C HIS A 164 4.25 7.47 12.55
N LEU A 165 3.41 6.54 12.07
CA LEU A 165 2.72 5.58 12.92
C LEU A 165 3.47 4.24 12.96
N THR A 166 3.58 3.67 14.16
CA THR A 166 3.99 2.27 14.31
C THR A 166 2.90 1.33 13.77
N LYS A 167 3.23 0.05 13.58
CA LYS A 167 2.20 -0.94 13.22
C LYS A 167 1.10 -1.09 14.26
N ALA A 168 1.42 -1.03 15.54
CA ALA A 168 0.41 -1.06 16.59
C ALA A 168 -0.54 0.15 16.49
N GLN A 169 0.00 1.34 16.25
CA GLN A 169 -0.80 2.56 16.03
C GLN A 169 -1.63 2.48 14.74
N THR A 170 -1.10 1.88 13.68
CA THR A 170 -1.83 1.63 12.42
C THR A 170 -3.03 0.71 12.66
N VAL A 171 -2.85 -0.38 13.41
CA VAL A 171 -3.95 -1.30 13.78
C VAL A 171 -5.00 -0.58 14.65
N ALA A 172 -4.56 0.19 15.65
CA ALA A 172 -5.45 0.97 16.50
C ALA A 172 -6.24 2.02 15.71
N MET A 173 -5.58 2.75 14.80
CA MET A 173 -6.25 3.69 13.89
C MET A 173 -7.32 2.98 13.07
N LEU A 174 -7.03 1.82 12.48
CA LEU A 174 -8.01 1.10 11.67
C LEU A 174 -9.22 0.63 12.49
N ARG A 175 -9.01 0.19 13.74
CA ARG A 175 -10.10 -0.12 14.68
C ARG A 175 -10.99 1.09 14.89
N ASP A 176 -10.41 2.24 15.19
CA ASP A 176 -11.15 3.46 15.51
C ASP A 176 -11.92 3.99 14.29
N LEU A 177 -11.40 3.74 13.09
CA LEU A 177 -12.10 4.00 11.82
C LEU A 177 -13.24 3.01 11.52
N GLY A 178 -13.36 1.91 12.28
CA GLY A 178 -14.34 0.85 12.09
C GLY A 178 -13.99 -0.15 10.98
N GLY A 179 -12.76 -0.12 10.47
CA GLY A 179 -12.34 -0.86 9.28
C GLY A 179 -11.65 -2.20 9.54
N LEU A 180 -11.53 -2.66 10.80
CA LEU A 180 -10.79 -3.90 11.13
C LEU A 180 -11.25 -5.11 10.32
N HIS A 181 -12.56 -5.25 10.10
CA HIS A 181 -13.15 -6.36 9.34
C HIS A 181 -12.59 -6.47 7.91
N LEU A 182 -12.16 -5.37 7.30
CA LEU A 182 -11.54 -5.37 5.96
C LEU A 182 -10.21 -6.13 5.95
N LEU A 183 -9.49 -6.19 7.08
CA LEU A 183 -8.22 -6.92 7.15
C LEU A 183 -8.39 -8.44 7.07
N ALA A 184 -9.59 -8.98 7.28
CA ALA A 184 -9.86 -10.39 7.00
C ALA A 184 -9.70 -10.72 5.49
N LEU A 185 -9.85 -9.72 4.62
CA LEU A 185 -9.70 -9.84 3.16
C LEU A 185 -8.29 -9.48 2.67
N SER A 186 -7.45 -8.92 3.56
CA SER A 186 -6.13 -8.42 3.20
C SER A 186 -5.11 -9.52 2.92
N HIS A 187 -4.06 -9.17 2.19
CA HIS A 187 -2.89 -10.01 1.97
C HIS A 187 -1.61 -9.30 2.47
N THR A 188 -0.73 -10.03 3.14
CA THR A 188 0.54 -9.47 3.67
C THR A 188 1.73 -10.43 3.51
N CYS A 189 1.49 -11.70 3.19
CA CYS A 189 2.54 -12.71 3.17
C CYS A 189 3.35 -12.65 1.87
N TYR A 190 4.66 -12.38 1.94
CA TYR A 190 5.51 -12.39 0.75
C TYR A 190 5.59 -13.75 0.04
N ASN A 191 5.22 -14.83 0.72
CA ASN A 191 5.17 -16.18 0.14
C ASN A 191 3.79 -16.53 -0.43
N GLY A 192 2.85 -15.58 -0.52
CA GLY A 192 1.53 -15.79 -1.10
C GLY A 192 0.58 -16.64 -0.24
N GLN A 193 0.92 -16.96 1.01
CA GLN A 193 0.11 -17.85 1.86
C GLN A 193 -1.07 -17.13 2.52
N ARG A 194 -2.20 -17.84 2.60
CA ARG A 194 -3.38 -17.48 3.41
C ARG A 194 -3.86 -18.74 4.16
N PRO A 195 -3.87 -18.76 5.50
CA PRO A 195 -3.44 -17.71 6.43
C PRO A 195 -1.93 -17.40 6.30
N PRO A 196 -1.44 -16.26 6.83
CA PRO A 196 -0.06 -15.82 6.66
C PRO A 196 0.95 -16.86 7.16
N CYS A 197 2.11 -16.98 6.51
CA CYS A 197 3.11 -18.03 6.83
C CYS A 197 3.76 -17.89 8.22
N GLY A 198 3.61 -16.74 8.89
CA GLY A 198 4.17 -16.48 10.21
C GLY A 198 5.68 -16.22 10.27
N ILE A 199 6.44 -16.56 9.22
CA ILE A 199 7.91 -16.52 9.24
C ILE A 199 8.53 -15.43 8.36
N CYS A 200 7.83 -14.91 7.35
CA CYS A 200 8.40 -13.86 6.49
C CYS A 200 8.36 -12.49 7.20
N PRO A 201 9.26 -11.55 6.86
CA PRO A 201 9.35 -10.24 7.54
C PRO A 201 8.01 -9.52 7.65
N ALA A 202 7.21 -9.51 6.59
CA ALA A 202 5.89 -8.91 6.59
C ALA A 202 4.88 -9.60 7.53
N CYS A 203 4.92 -10.94 7.67
CA CYS A 203 4.05 -11.66 8.60
C CYS A 203 4.44 -11.38 10.06
N VAL A 204 5.73 -11.37 10.36
CA VAL A 204 6.25 -11.07 11.70
C VAL A 204 5.87 -9.65 12.11
N LEU A 205 6.06 -8.68 11.21
CA LEU A 205 5.73 -7.28 11.45
C LEU A 205 4.23 -7.08 11.69
N ARG A 206 3.37 -7.74 10.90
CA ARG A 206 1.91 -7.72 11.11
C ARG A 206 1.53 -8.30 12.46
N ALA A 207 2.01 -9.51 12.77
CA ALA A 207 1.69 -10.20 14.01
C ALA A 207 2.08 -9.36 15.24
N LYS A 208 3.29 -8.80 15.22
CA LYS A 208 3.77 -7.86 16.25
C LYS A 208 2.86 -6.65 16.41
N GLY A 209 2.44 -6.04 15.30
CA GLY A 209 1.54 -4.88 15.35
C GLY A 209 0.19 -5.18 16.00
N PHE A 210 -0.41 -6.33 15.72
CA PHE A 210 -1.67 -6.75 16.35
C PHE A 210 -1.49 -7.08 17.85
N ASP A 211 -0.40 -7.77 18.20
CA ASP A 211 -0.07 -8.12 19.59
C ASP A 211 0.14 -6.87 20.45
N GLU A 212 0.99 -5.95 19.98
CA GLU A 212 1.26 -4.68 20.67
C GLU A 212 0.00 -3.79 20.78
N ALA A 213 -0.88 -3.83 19.78
CA ALA A 213 -2.16 -3.13 19.81
C ALA A 213 -3.21 -3.82 20.72
N ARG A 214 -2.94 -5.03 21.19
CA ARG A 214 -3.88 -5.90 21.93
C ARG A 214 -5.20 -6.10 21.18
N ILE A 215 -5.12 -6.31 19.87
CA ILE A 215 -6.26 -6.53 18.98
C ILE A 215 -6.06 -7.87 18.27
N ALA A 216 -7.09 -8.70 18.21
CA ALA A 216 -7.05 -9.96 17.47
C ALA A 216 -6.99 -9.69 15.95
N ASP A 217 -6.07 -10.36 15.24
CA ASP A 217 -5.96 -10.25 13.78
C ASP A 217 -7.15 -10.91 13.09
N PRO A 218 -8.03 -10.16 12.40
CA PRO A 218 -9.19 -10.72 11.71
C PRO A 218 -8.81 -11.72 10.61
N LEU A 219 -7.63 -11.59 9.99
CA LEU A 219 -7.15 -12.52 8.96
C LEU A 219 -6.84 -13.90 9.54
N ILE A 220 -6.44 -13.97 10.81
CA ILE A 220 -6.13 -15.22 11.50
C ILE A 220 -7.39 -15.76 12.18
N ALA A 221 -8.16 -14.90 12.86
CA ALA A 221 -9.35 -15.29 13.59
C ALA A 221 -10.45 -15.91 12.70
N THR A 222 -10.51 -15.54 11.42
CA THR A 222 -11.48 -16.12 10.47
C THR A 222 -10.97 -17.37 9.76
N THR A 223 -9.74 -17.81 10.03
CA THR A 223 -9.13 -18.96 9.35
C THR A 223 -9.12 -20.18 10.27
N PRO A 224 -9.73 -21.32 9.90
CA PRO A 224 -9.74 -22.50 10.76
C PRO A 224 -8.31 -22.98 11.06
N PRO A 225 -8.05 -23.51 12.27
CA PRO A 225 -6.74 -24.05 12.61
C PRO A 225 -6.37 -25.18 11.65
N ARG A 226 -5.11 -25.19 11.20
CA ARG A 226 -4.56 -26.32 10.46
C ARG A 226 -4.39 -27.48 11.44
N HIS A 227 -5.11 -28.58 11.21
CA HIS A 227 -4.86 -29.86 11.87
C HIS A 227 -3.52 -30.45 11.43
#